data_AF-A0ABD6Y7D4-F1
#
_entry.id   AF-A0ABD6Y7D4-F1
#
_cell.length_a   1.000
_cell.length_b   1.000
_cell.length_c   1.000
_cell.angle_alpha   90.00
_cell.angle_beta   90.00
_cell.angle_gamma   90.00
#
_symmetry.space_group_name_H-M   'P 1'
#
loop_
_entity.id
_entity.type
_entity.pdbx_description
1 polymer ?
#
loop_
_entity_poly.entity_id
_entity_poly.type
_entity_poly.pdbx_seq_one_letter_code
_entity_poly.pdbx_strand_id
1 'polypeptide(L)' 'MQEDFINLRFGLLEQLKNISTRVDKILNEDELNIHQMADLLRYAQTYESLSNAYSNIAQDI' A
#
# COMPACT_ATOMS: atom_id res chain seq x y z
N MET A 1 -18.36 -13.90 -8.88
CA MET A 1 -18.46 -13.39 -7.50
C MET A 1 -17.26 -13.81 -6.64
N GLN A 2 -17.06 -15.09 -6.30
CA GLN A 2 -15.87 -15.51 -5.55
C GLN A 2 -14.54 -15.19 -6.25
N GLU A 3 -14.46 -15.44 -7.56
CA GLU A 3 -13.28 -15.13 -8.37
C GLU A 3 -12.99 -13.61 -8.41
N ASP A 4 -14.02 -12.78 -8.46
CA ASP A 4 -13.89 -11.32 -8.42
C ASP A 4 -13.32 -10.83 -7.08
N PHE A 5 -13.76 -11.41 -5.96
CA PHE A 5 -13.22 -11.12 -4.62
C PHE A 5 -11.76 -11.57 -4.49
N ILE A 6 -11.41 -12.74 -5.02
CA ILE A 6 -10.03 -13.23 -5.03
C ILE A 6 -9.15 -12.30 -5.86
N ASN A 7 -9.58 -11.90 -7.05
CA ASN A 7 -8.86 -10.97 -7.92
C ASN A 7 -8.69 -9.59 -7.28
N LEU A 8 -9.73 -9.07 -6.63
CA LEU A 8 -9.67 -7.81 -5.88
C LEU A 8 -8.66 -7.89 -4.74
N ARG A 9 -8.64 -9.00 -3.98
CA ARG A 9 -7.69 -9.24 -2.89
C ARG A 9 -6.24 -9.31 -3.39
N PHE A 10 -5.99 -9.99 -4.51
CA PHE A 10 -4.67 -10.02 -5.13
C PHE A 10 -4.23 -8.63 -5.61
N GLY A 11 -5.14 -7.88 -6.24
CA GLY A 11 -4.85 -6.50 -6.67
C GLY A 11 -4.46 -5.60 -5.50
N LEU A 12 -5.17 -5.68 -4.37
CA LEU A 12 -4.82 -4.92 -3.16
C LEU A 12 -3.45 -5.29 -2.59
N LEU A 13 -3.12 -6.58 -2.53
CA LEU A 13 -1.80 -7.04 -2.08
C LEU A 13 -0.67 -6.54 -2.99
N GLU A 14 -0.90 -6.53 -4.30
CA GLU A 14 0.08 -6.01 -5.26
C GLU A 14 0.34 -4.51 -5.04
N GLN A 15 -0.71 -3.72 -4.80
CA GLN A 15 -0.56 -2.29 -4.50
C GLN A 15 0.18 -2.06 -3.18
N LEU A 16 -0.13 -2.82 -2.12
CA LEU A 16 0.59 -2.75 -0.84
C LEU A 16 2.08 -3.05 -1.02
N LYS A 17 2.41 -4.09 -1.78
CA LYS A 17 3.81 -4.45 -2.10
C LYS A 17 4.53 -3.35 -2.89
N ASN A 18 3.84 -2.74 -3.85
CA ASN A 18 4.40 -1.64 -4.64
C ASN A 18 4.70 -0.41 -3.77
N ILE A 19 3.81 -0.07 -2.85
CA ILE A 19 4.03 1.02 -1.89
C ILE A 19 5.21 0.71 -0.97
N SER A 20 5.26 -0.50 -0.40
CA SER A 20 6.40 -0.93 0.44
C SER A 20 7.72 -0.76 -0.28
N THR A 21 7.80 -1.23 -1.53
CA THR A 21 9.02 -1.12 -2.36
C THR A 21 9.44 0.35 -2.59
N ARG A 22 8.47 1.27 -2.74
CA ARG A 22 8.75 2.70 -2.93
C ARG A 22 9.20 3.37 -1.64
N VAL A 23 8.59 3.02 -0.51
CA VAL A 23 9.00 3.48 0.82
C VAL A 23 10.41 3.02 1.12
N ASP A 24 10.72 1.73 0.91
CA ASP A 24 12.06 1.19 1.13
C ASP A 24 13.11 1.91 0.29
N LYS A 25 12.82 2.21 -0.98
CA LYS A 25 13.73 3.00 -1.83
C LYS A 25 14.02 4.37 -1.25
N ILE A 26 13.00 5.07 -0.76
CA ILE A 26 13.19 6.41 -0.18
C ILE A 26 13.96 6.32 1.14
N LEU A 27 13.65 5.35 2.01
CA LEU A 27 14.31 5.21 3.31
C LEU A 27 15.77 4.76 3.23
N ASN A 28 16.20 4.23 2.08
CA ASN A 28 17.60 3.88 1.82
C ASN A 28 18.44 5.06 1.29
N GLU A 29 17.86 6.25 1.14
CA GLU A 29 18.61 7.47 0.79
C GLU A 29 19.25 8.08 2.05
N ASP A 30 20.50 8.54 1.94
CA ASP A 30 21.26 9.11 3.07
C ASP A 30 20.63 10.40 3.63
N GLU A 31 20.01 11.21 2.76
CA GLU A 31 19.28 12.42 3.12
C GLU A 31 17.94 12.50 2.38
N LEU A 32 16.89 12.86 3.12
CA LEU A 32 15.55 13.01 2.57
C LEU A 32 15.25 14.47 2.23
N ASN A 33 14.93 14.75 0.98
CA ASN A 33 14.40 16.04 0.58
C ASN A 33 12.89 16.16 0.90
N ILE A 34 12.38 17.39 0.88
CA ILE A 34 10.99 17.69 1.24
C ILE A 34 9.95 16.93 0.38
N HIS A 35 10.26 16.63 -0.89
CA HIS A 35 9.38 15.88 -1.76
C HIS A 35 9.34 14.40 -1.36
N GLN A 36 10.48 13.81 -1.04
CA GLN A 36 10.56 12.44 -0.52
C GLN A 36 9.82 12.30 0.82
N MET A 37 9.93 13.28 1.71
CA MET A 37 9.17 13.31 2.96
C MET A 37 7.65 13.40 2.71
N ALA A 38 7.23 14.26 1.76
CA ALA A 38 5.82 14.37 1.37
C ALA A 38 5.29 13.08 0.72
N ASP A 39 6.13 12.39 -0.06
CA ASP A 39 5.79 11.10 -0.65
C ASP A 39 5.66 10.01 0.42
N LEU A 40 6.54 9.96 1.42
CA LEU A 40 6.41 9.04 2.55
C LEU A 40 5.08 9.24 3.31
N LEU A 41 4.69 10.48 3.57
CA LEU A 41 3.40 10.80 4.20
C LEU A 41 2.22 10.29 3.36
N ARG A 42 2.28 10.51 2.05
CA ARG A 42 1.24 10.05 1.12
C ARG A 42 1.17 8.52 1.05
N TYR A 43 2.33 7.86 1.04
CA TYR A 43 2.41 6.41 1.05
C TYR A 43 1.86 5.83 2.35
N ALA A 44 2.12 6.43 3.51
CA ALA A 44 1.55 6.00 4.78
C ALA A 44 0.02 6.06 4.78
N GLN A 45 -0.56 7.18 4.33
CA GLN A 45 -2.02 7.35 4.20
C GLN A 45 -2.65 6.34 3.22
N THR A 46 -1.97 6.10 2.10
CA THR A 46 -2.43 5.13 1.09
C THR A 46 -2.36 3.71 1.62
N TYR A 47 -1.29 3.38 2.35
CA TYR A 47 -1.08 2.07 2.97
C TYR A 47 -2.18 1.76 3.98
N GLU A 48 -2.49 2.71 4.86
CA GLU A 48 -3.60 2.60 5.82
C GLU A 48 -4.93 2.32 5.11
N SER A 49 -5.25 3.12 4.08
CA SER A 49 -6.49 2.97 3.32
C SER A 49 -6.61 1.61 2.64
N LEU A 50 -5.54 1.13 2.00
CA LEU A 50 -5.50 -0.18 1.33
C LEU A 50 -5.54 -1.34 2.32
N SER A 51 -4.86 -1.23 3.46
CA SER A 51 -4.88 -2.24 4.52
C SER A 51 -6.28 -2.38 5.12
N ASN A 52 -7.00 -1.27 5.29
CA ASN A 52 -8.39 -1.27 5.75
C ASN A 52 -9.31 -1.92 4.70
N ALA A 53 -9.17 -1.57 3.43
CA ALA A 53 -9.95 -2.19 2.35
C ALA A 53 -9.72 -3.72 2.29
N TYR A 54 -8.47 -4.15 2.40
CA TYR A 54 -8.11 -5.57 2.44
C TYR A 54 -8.74 -6.29 3.63
N SER A 55 -8.66 -5.69 4.82
CA SER A 55 -9.21 -6.26 6.06
C SER A 55 -10.71 -6.43 5.97
N ASN A 56 -11.43 -5.45 5.41
CA ASN A 56 -12.88 -5.52 5.23
C ASN A 56 -13.26 -6.66 4.27
N ILE A 57 -12.59 -6.76 3.12
CA ILE A 57 -12.85 -7.85 2.16
C ILE A 57 -12.55 -9.22 2.78
N ALA A 58 -11.54 -9.33 3.65
CA ALA A 58 -11.20 -10.58 4.31
C ALA A 58 -12.20 -11.01 5.40
N GLN A 59 -13.02 -10.09 5.92
CA GLN A 59 -14.07 -10.38 6.92
C GLN A 59 -15.40 -10.80 6.29
N ASP A 60 -15.67 -10.37 5.05
CA ASP A 60 -16.90 -10.65 4.30
C ASP A 60 -16.86 -11.98 3.52
N ILE A 61 -15.74 -12.72 3.58
CA ILE A 61 -15.53 -14.05 2.98
C ILE A 61 -15.52 -15.10 4.10
#